data_AF-A0A661WHT4-F1
#
_entry.id   AF-A0A661WHT4-F1
#
_cell.length_a   1.000
_cell.length_b   1.000
_cell.length_c   1.000
_cell.angle_alpha   90.00
_cell.angle_beta   90.00
_cell.angle_gamma   90.00
#
_symmetry.space_group_name_H-M   'P 1'
#
loop_
_entity.id
_entity.type
_entity.pdbx_description
1 polymer ?
#
loop_
_entity_poly.entity_id
_entity_poly.type
_entity_poly.pdbx_seq_one_letter_code
_entity_poly.pdbx_strand_id
1 'polypeptide(L)'
;MTVLSTTQLQLDFEAGISDTHKRLKDFLRDRVHCRPGGFIPKALAAEMDLSPSELTRKLADNPRDPRNFTVDDLESYLDVTGDCEPLYYLVEKWIGRNPLASQQKIHALEAEIHRLKQGAIRVSR
;
A
#
# COMPACT_ATOMS: atom_id res chain seq x y z
N MET A 1 -6.59 -13.24 17.78
CA MET A 1 -5.59 -12.46 18.55
C MET A 1 -5.86 -10.99 18.30
N THR A 2 -6.15 -10.21 19.35
CA THR A 2 -6.33 -8.76 19.25
C THR A 2 -4.98 -8.12 19.58
N VAL A 3 -4.35 -7.48 18.59
CA VAL A 3 -3.14 -6.68 18.81
C VAL A 3 -3.55 -5.39 19.51
N LEU A 4 -3.29 -5.31 20.82
CA LEU A 4 -3.45 -4.08 21.61
C LEU A 4 -2.15 -3.27 21.48
N SER A 5 -1.99 -2.55 20.37
CA SER A 5 -0.95 -1.53 20.28
C SER A 5 -1.38 -0.31 21.09
N THR A 6 -0.61 0.04 22.12
CA THR A 6 -0.83 1.22 22.98
C THR A 6 -0.57 2.56 22.27
N THR A 7 0.06 2.49 21.09
CA THR A 7 0.34 3.65 20.25
C THR A 7 -0.63 3.66 19.07
N GLN A 8 -1.51 4.66 19.05
CA GLN A 8 -2.37 4.91 17.90
C GLN A 8 -1.51 5.50 16.77
N LEU A 9 -1.34 4.72 15.70
CA LEU A 9 -0.71 5.20 14.47
C LEU A 9 -1.79 5.84 13.60
N GLN A 10 -1.66 7.14 13.34
CA GLN A 10 -2.43 7.79 12.30
C GLN A 10 -1.66 7.68 10.99
N LEU A 11 -2.29 7.07 9.99
CA LEU A 11 -1.70 6.87 8.68
C LEU A 11 -2.55 7.66 7.68
N ASP A 12 -1.94 8.67 7.07
CA ASP A 12 -2.52 9.41 5.97
C ASP A 12 -2.07 8.74 4.66
N PHE A 13 -3.00 8.13 3.95
CA PHE A 13 -2.74 7.46 2.67
C PHE A 13 -3.58 8.06 1.56
N GLU A 14 -3.01 8.21 0.37
CA GLU A 14 -3.78 8.41 -0.85
C GLU A 14 -4.44 7.08 -1.26
N ALA A 15 -5.76 7.10 -1.43
CA ALA A 15 -6.52 5.91 -1.83
C ALA A 15 -6.19 5.50 -3.27
N GLY A 16 -6.12 4.20 -3.52
CA GLY A 16 -5.95 3.61 -4.86
C GLY A 16 -4.61 2.89 -5.09
N ILE A 17 -3.70 2.86 -4.10
CA ILE A 17 -2.43 2.14 -4.22
C ILE A 17 -2.70 0.64 -4.41
N SER A 18 -3.64 0.10 -3.64
CA SER A 18 -4.04 -1.30 -3.71
C SER A 18 -4.83 -1.70 -4.97
N ASP A 19 -5.43 -0.73 -5.66
CA ASP A 19 -6.20 -0.96 -6.89
C ASP A 19 -5.31 -1.04 -8.14
N THR A 20 -4.09 -0.50 -8.06
CA THR A 20 -3.15 -0.48 -9.19
C THR A 20 -2.66 -1.89 -9.56
N HIS A 21 -2.41 -2.75 -8.57
CA HIS A 21 -1.91 -4.11 -8.81
C HIS A 21 -2.61 -5.16 -7.94
N LYS A 22 -2.87 -6.35 -8.51
CA LYS A 22 -3.50 -7.47 -7.80
C LYS A 22 -2.57 -8.15 -6.78
N ARG A 23 -1.25 -8.16 -7.00
CA ARG A 23 -0.26 -8.80 -6.12
C ARG A 23 0.81 -7.79 -5.72
N LEU A 24 1.32 -7.91 -4.49
CA LEU A 24 2.40 -7.06 -3.99
C LEU A 24 3.67 -7.18 -4.84
N LYS A 25 3.99 -8.39 -5.33
CA LYS A 25 5.15 -8.59 -6.21
C LYS A 25 5.06 -7.78 -7.50
N ASP A 26 3.87 -7.65 -8.07
CA ASP A 26 3.67 -6.86 -9.30
C ASP A 26 3.82 -5.37 -9.01
N PHE A 27 3.34 -4.90 -7.85
CA PHE A 27 3.59 -3.54 -7.36
C PHE A 27 5.08 -3.29 -7.20
N LEU A 28 5.80 -4.13 -6.45
CA LEU A 28 7.26 -4.01 -6.27
C LEU A 28 8.03 -4.04 -7.58
N ARG A 29 7.64 -4.91 -8.52
CA ARG A 29 8.25 -4.98 -9.86
C ARG A 29 8.10 -3.64 -10.59
N ASP A 30 6.90 -3.06 -10.59
CA ASP A 30 6.67 -1.77 -11.24
C ASP A 30 7.49 -0.64 -10.59
N ARG A 31 7.61 -0.66 -9.26
CA ARG A 31 8.40 0.33 -8.50
C ARG A 31 9.90 0.25 -8.80
N VAL A 32 10.42 -0.95 -8.99
CA VAL A 32 11.83 -1.18 -9.33
C VAL A 32 12.13 -0.86 -10.79
N HIS A 33 11.20 -1.10 -11.73
CA HIS A 33 11.49 -1.03 -13.17
C HIS A 33 10.90 0.18 -13.91
N CYS A 34 9.77 0.72 -13.47
CA CYS A 34 8.97 1.67 -14.27
C CYS A 34 8.86 3.08 -13.66
N ARG A 35 9.17 3.26 -12.37
CA ARG A 35 8.97 4.55 -11.70
C ARG A 35 9.97 5.62 -12.20
N PRO A 36 9.52 6.81 -12.62
CA PRO A 36 10.41 7.96 -12.81
C PRO A 36 11.04 8.35 -11.46
N GLY A 37 12.37 8.33 -11.36
CA GLY A 37 13.06 8.46 -10.08
C GLY A 37 13.03 7.20 -9.21
N GLY A 38 12.67 6.05 -9.79
CA GLY A 38 12.76 4.74 -9.15
C GLY A 38 14.20 4.32 -8.88
N PHE A 39 14.36 3.23 -8.13
CA PHE A 39 15.67 2.72 -7.74
C PHE A 39 16.40 2.15 -8.95
N ILE A 40 17.71 2.42 -9.03
CA ILE A 40 18.56 1.77 -10.03
C ILE A 40 18.63 0.28 -9.67
N PRO A 41 18.10 -0.65 -10.50
CA PRO A 41 17.97 -2.06 -10.11
C PRO A 41 19.30 -2.71 -9.74
N LYS A 42 20.41 -2.23 -10.34
CA LYS A 42 21.76 -2.70 -10.02
C LYS A 42 22.22 -2.27 -8.63
N ALA A 43 21.97 -1.02 -8.25
CA ALA A 43 22.35 -0.50 -6.95
C ALA A 43 21.50 -1.16 -5.86
N LEU A 44 20.18 -1.21 -6.07
CA LEU A 44 19.26 -1.88 -5.14
C LEU A 44 19.62 -3.35 -4.93
N ALA A 45 19.89 -4.09 -6.01
CA ALA A 45 20.30 -5.49 -5.87
C ALA A 45 21.60 -5.62 -5.05
N ALA A 46 22.59 -4.77 -5.31
CA ALA A 46 23.87 -4.81 -4.58
C ALA A 46 23.69 -4.51 -3.08
N GLU A 47 22.87 -3.51 -2.73
CA GLU A 47 22.56 -3.18 -1.33
C GLU A 47 21.80 -4.31 -0.62
N MET A 48 20.98 -5.07 -1.35
CA MET A 48 20.27 -6.25 -0.83
C MET A 48 21.11 -7.54 -0.85
N ASP A 49 22.41 -7.48 -1.17
CA ASP A 49 23.29 -8.64 -1.37
C ASP A 49 22.78 -9.64 -2.45
N LEU A 50 22.16 -9.11 -3.50
CA LEU A 50 21.62 -9.85 -4.64
C LEU A 50 22.30 -9.42 -5.94
N SER A 51 22.35 -10.34 -6.92
CA SER A 51 22.65 -9.92 -8.29
C SER A 51 21.41 -9.28 -8.95
N PRO A 52 21.57 -8.38 -9.93
CA PRO A 52 20.43 -7.78 -10.64
C PRO A 52 19.51 -8.82 -11.30
N SER A 53 20.10 -9.92 -11.80
CA SER A 53 19.36 -11.04 -12.36
C SER A 53 18.60 -11.83 -11.29
N GLU A 54 19.17 -11.99 -10.10
CA GLU A 54 18.48 -12.62 -8.97
C GLU A 54 17.29 -11.76 -8.50
N LEU A 55 17.48 -10.45 -8.34
CA LEU A 55 16.39 -9.55 -7.95
C LEU A 55 15.24 -9.59 -8.96
N THR A 56 15.56 -9.47 -10.25
CA THR A 56 14.56 -9.54 -11.33
C THR A 56 13.83 -10.89 -11.32
N ARG A 57 14.55 -11.99 -11.08
CA ARG A 57 13.98 -13.33 -11.04
C ARG A 57 13.12 -13.59 -9.82
N LYS A 58 13.51 -13.10 -8.64
CA LYS A 58 12.70 -13.15 -7.41
C LYS A 58 11.41 -12.35 -7.57
N LEU A 59 11.51 -11.17 -8.19
CA LEU A 59 10.36 -10.32 -8.49
C LEU A 59 9.51 -10.91 -9.62
N ALA A 60 10.07 -11.67 -10.56
CA ALA A 60 9.33 -12.41 -11.56
C ALA A 60 8.50 -13.50 -10.87
N ASP A 61 7.18 -13.47 -11.06
CA ASP A 61 6.27 -14.37 -10.36
C ASP A 61 6.27 -15.75 -11.04
N ASN A 62 7.35 -16.50 -10.84
CA ASN A 62 7.52 -17.84 -11.41
C ASN A 62 7.21 -18.91 -10.36
N PRO A 63 6.04 -19.58 -10.43
CA PRO A 63 5.64 -20.60 -9.46
C PRO A 63 6.53 -21.86 -9.49
N ARG A 64 7.38 -22.03 -10.50
CA ARG A 64 8.32 -23.16 -10.61
C ARG A 64 9.74 -22.81 -10.16
N ASP A 65 10.03 -21.54 -9.85
CA ASP A 65 11.34 -21.15 -9.33
C ASP A 65 11.31 -21.20 -7.80
N PRO A 66 12.20 -21.97 -7.14
CA PRO A 66 12.32 -21.94 -5.69
C PRO A 66 12.79 -20.58 -5.15
N ARG A 67 13.40 -19.73 -5.98
CA ARG A 67 13.90 -18.40 -5.62
C ARG A 67 12.77 -17.37 -5.67
N ASN A 68 11.80 -17.53 -4.77
CA ASN A 68 10.75 -16.54 -4.57
C ASN A 68 11.27 -15.33 -3.79
N PHE A 69 10.64 -14.18 -4.02
CA PHE A 69 10.75 -13.02 -3.13
C PHE A 69 10.15 -13.37 -1.76
N THR A 70 11.00 -13.42 -0.72
CA THR A 70 10.60 -13.78 0.65
C THR A 70 10.14 -12.56 1.46
N VAL A 71 9.71 -12.78 2.69
CA VAL A 71 9.43 -11.69 3.64
C VAL A 71 10.74 -11.02 4.09
N ASP A 72 11.82 -11.78 4.26
CA ASP A 72 13.13 -11.21 4.57
C ASP A 72 13.63 -10.29 3.45
N ASP A 73 13.39 -10.67 2.18
CA ASP A 73 13.68 -9.80 1.04
C ASP A 73 12.83 -8.52 1.07
N LEU A 74 11.60 -8.58 1.57
CA LEU A 74 10.75 -7.40 1.75
C LEU A 74 11.31 -6.49 2.85
N GLU A 75 11.71 -7.03 3.99
CA GLU A 75 12.31 -6.25 5.08
C GLU A 75 13.61 -5.58 4.62
N SER A 76 14.49 -6.34 3.95
CA SER A 76 15.71 -5.79 3.35
C SER A 76 15.41 -4.69 2.31
N TYR A 77 14.39 -4.89 1.48
CA TYR A 77 13.95 -3.84 0.54
C TYR A 77 13.52 -2.57 1.29
N LEU A 78 12.72 -2.70 2.35
CA LEU A 78 12.25 -1.56 3.14
C LEU A 78 13.40 -0.82 3.82
N ASP A 79 14.37 -1.54 4.38
CA ASP A 79 15.53 -0.96 5.04
C ASP A 79 16.44 -0.20 4.08
N VAL A 80 16.71 -0.79 2.90
CA VAL A 80 17.59 -0.18 1.88
C VAL A 80 16.91 1.01 1.20
N THR A 81 15.63 0.89 0.89
CA THR A 81 14.91 1.90 0.10
C THR A 81 14.30 3.01 0.94
N GLY A 82 13.96 2.72 2.20
CA GLY A 82 13.10 3.56 3.02
C GLY A 82 11.68 3.74 2.46
N ASP A 83 11.31 3.01 1.40
CA ASP A 83 10.02 3.14 0.74
C ASP A 83 8.98 2.28 1.47
N CYS A 84 8.17 2.90 2.33
CA CYS A 84 7.09 2.23 3.06
C CYS A 84 5.81 2.02 2.22
N GLU A 85 5.76 2.44 0.95
CA GLU A 85 4.57 2.21 0.11
C GLU A 85 4.13 0.75 -0.03
N PRO A 86 5.02 -0.27 -0.06
CA PRO A 86 4.61 -1.68 -0.02
C PRO A 86 3.80 -2.04 1.23
N LEU A 87 4.11 -1.41 2.37
CA LEU A 87 3.34 -1.59 3.60
C LEU A 87 1.98 -0.89 3.51
N TYR A 88 1.94 0.33 2.97
CA TYR A 88 0.67 1.03 2.74
C TYR A 88 -0.24 0.27 1.78
N TYR A 89 0.31 -0.33 0.72
CA TYR A 89 -0.41 -1.23 -0.17
C TYR A 89 -1.06 -2.38 0.60
N LEU A 90 -0.32 -3.03 1.52
CA LEU A 90 -0.85 -4.14 2.31
C LEU A 90 -1.92 -3.70 3.32
N VAL A 91 -1.69 -2.57 3.98
CA VAL A 91 -2.65 -1.97 4.92
C VAL A 91 -3.94 -1.61 4.18
N GLU A 92 -3.87 -0.90 3.05
CA GLU A 92 -5.06 -0.53 2.28
C GLU A 92 -5.81 -1.78 1.79
N LYS A 93 -5.07 -2.75 1.25
CA LYS A 93 -5.65 -3.98 0.69
C LYS A 93 -6.40 -4.83 1.72
N TRP A 94 -5.88 -4.94 2.94
CA TRP A 94 -6.40 -5.88 3.95
C TRP A 94 -7.10 -5.21 5.13
N ILE A 95 -6.67 -4.02 5.54
CA ILE A 95 -7.21 -3.26 6.67
C ILE A 95 -8.13 -2.14 6.18
N GLY A 96 -7.75 -1.44 5.10
CA GLY A 96 -8.53 -0.36 4.49
C GLY A 96 -9.84 -0.83 3.88
N ARG A 97 -9.91 -2.08 3.40
CA ARG A 97 -11.14 -2.75 2.95
C ARG A 97 -12.03 -3.23 4.10
N ASN A 98 -12.17 -2.47 5.19
CA ASN A 98 -13.20 -2.75 6.19
C ASN A 98 -14.53 -2.14 5.71
N PRO A 99 -15.45 -2.91 5.09
CA PRO A 99 -16.69 -2.37 4.54
C PRO A 99 -17.55 -1.69 5.62
N LEU A 100 -17.43 -2.11 6.88
CA LEU A 100 -18.18 -1.51 7.99
C LEU A 100 -17.68 -0.10 8.30
N ALA A 101 -16.37 0.13 8.27
CA ALA A 101 -15.78 1.45 8.50
C ALA A 101 -16.13 2.42 7.36
N SER A 102 -16.11 1.94 6.11
CA SER A 102 -16.49 2.73 4.94
C SER A 102 -17.99 3.07 4.95
N GLN A 103 -18.87 2.12 5.28
CA GLN A 103 -20.31 2.36 5.38
C GLN A 103 -20.66 3.36 6.49
N GLN A 104 -20.01 3.28 7.64
CA GLN A 104 -20.20 4.25 8.73
C GLN A 104 -19.76 5.66 8.33
N LYS A 105 -18.64 5.78 7.61
CA LYS A 105 -18.17 7.06 7.07
C LYS A 105 -19.14 7.64 6.04
N ILE A 106 -19.66 6.81 5.13
CA ILE A 106 -20.67 7.22 4.14
C ILE A 106 -21.93 7.74 4.86
N HIS A 107 -22.46 6.96 5.80
CA HIS A 107 -23.67 7.34 6.53
C HIS A 107 -23.48 8.63 7.35
N ALA A 108 -22.31 8.84 7.95
CA ALA A 108 -21.98 10.07 8.67
C ALA A 108 -21.90 11.29 7.73
N LEU A 109 -21.30 11.13 6.55
CA LEU A 109 -21.22 12.19 5.55
C LEU A 109 -22.59 12.51 4.93
N GLU A 110 -23.42 11.51 4.68
CA GLU A 110 -24.80 11.70 4.20
C GLU A 110 -25.66 12.49 5.20
N ALA A 111 -25.51 12.20 6.50
CA ALA A 111 -26.19 12.94 7.56
C ALA A 111 -25.77 14.41 7.59
N GLU A 112 -24.48 14.71 7.40
CA GLU A 112 -23.98 16.07 7.38
C GLU A 112 -24.44 16.83 6.11
N ILE A 113 -24.42 16.18 4.95
CA ILE A 113 -25.00 16.74 3.72
C ILE A 113 -26.49 17.08 3.93
N HIS A 114 -27.23 16.19 4.58
CA HIS A 114 -28.65 16.40 4.85
C HIS A 114 -28.87 17.61 5.77
N ARG A 115 -28.07 17.74 6.84
CA ARG A 115 -28.10 18.89 7.75
C ARG A 115 -27.82 20.21 7.04
N LEU A 116 -26.78 20.26 6.21
CA LEU A 116 -26.40 21.45 5.46
C LEU A 116 -27.47 21.87 4.45
N LYS A 117 -28.10 20.90 3.76
CA LYS A 117 -29.23 21.16 2.86
C LYS A 117 -30.43 21.74 3.61
N GLN A 118 -30.77 21.21 4.78
CA GLN A 118 -31.87 21.74 5.60
C GLN A 118 -31.58 23.14 6.16
N GLY A 119 -30.33 23.41 6.52
CA GLY A 119 -29.88 24.74 6.95
C GLY A 119 -29.95 25.77 5.84
N ALA A 120 -29.51 25.42 4.63
CA ALA A 120 -29.58 26.29 3.46
C ALA A 120 -31.03 26.66 3.08
N ILE A 121 -31.97 25.71 3.19
CA ILE A 121 -33.40 25.94 2.91
C ILE A 121 -34.05 26.89 3.94
N ARG A 122 -33.55 26.92 5.19
CA ARG A 122 -34.09 27.77 6.26
C ARG A 122 -33.60 29.22 6.23
N VAL A 123 -32.48 29.52 5.59
CA VAL A 123 -31.91 30.88 5.53
C VAL A 123 -32.47 31.68 4.32
N SER A 124 -33.12 31.02 3.36
CA SER A 124 -33.68 31.64 2.14
C SER A 124 -35.19 31.92 2.20
N ARG A 125 -35.82 31.91 3.39
CA ARG A 125 -37.23 32.24 3.63
C ARG A 125 -37.34 33.34 4.67
#